data_AF-A0A7Y7HQX7-F1
#
_entry.id   AF-A0A7Y7HQX7-F1
#
_cell.length_a   1.000
_cell.length_b   1.000
_cell.length_c   1.000
_cell.angle_alpha   90.00
_cell.angle_beta   90.00
_cell.angle_gamma   90.00
#
_symmetry.space_group_name_H-M   'P 1'
#
loop_
_entity.id
_entity.type
_entity.pdbx_description
1 polymer ?
#
loop_
_entity_poly.entity_id
_entity_poly.type
_entity_poly.pdbx_seq_one_letter_code
_entity_poly.pdbx_strand_id
1 'polypeptide(L)'
;MTAAFDTFMHQYQMSGSDKADGYGKDALAGLTSEEQKEVFNLLLTELPFSVEWLFFLDAEKALAVAKEYEAKWRCDGDRHVYKLQQHIVQHTGDWVYQQRMIEDYPHYVGRLRLLAIDAVHRTPANAATMAFLEQVILTETDERALARACRHLLGDAGLSPNSDNYQRLLNSLRSDSIATKLAAFTEIHGLT
;
A
#
# COMPACT_ATOMS: atom_id res chain seq x y z
N MET A 1 20.14 -19.86 -20.41
CA MET A 1 19.59 -18.52 -20.21
C MET A 1 18.49 -18.32 -21.21
N THR A 2 17.29 -18.11 -20.72
CA THR A 2 16.08 -17.84 -21.50
C THR A 2 15.99 -16.36 -21.87
N ALA A 3 15.20 -16.04 -22.89
CA ALA A 3 14.90 -14.64 -23.23
C ALA A 3 14.21 -13.89 -22.07
N ALA A 4 13.45 -14.61 -21.23
CA ALA A 4 12.84 -14.05 -20.02
C ALA A 4 13.93 -13.61 -19.02
N PHE A 5 14.94 -14.46 -18.79
CA PHE A 5 16.06 -14.10 -17.92
C PHE A 5 16.86 -12.91 -18.46
N ASP A 6 17.15 -12.88 -19.75
CA ASP A 6 17.86 -11.74 -20.37
C ASP A 6 17.06 -10.44 -20.22
N THR A 7 15.73 -10.51 -20.41
CA THR A 7 14.83 -9.37 -20.20
C THR A 7 14.82 -8.93 -18.73
N PHE A 8 14.77 -9.89 -17.80
CA PHE A 8 14.86 -9.60 -16.37
C PHE A 8 16.19 -8.91 -16.04
N MET A 9 17.32 -9.43 -16.50
CA MET A 9 18.64 -8.86 -16.21
C MET A 9 18.80 -7.46 -16.78
N HIS A 10 18.26 -7.22 -17.98
CA HIS A 10 18.21 -5.89 -18.56
C HIS A 10 17.43 -4.92 -17.65
N GLN A 11 16.23 -5.30 -17.19
CA GLN A 11 15.44 -4.51 -16.23
C GLN A 11 16.11 -4.38 -14.85
N TYR A 12 16.80 -5.42 -14.39
CA TYR A 12 17.53 -5.45 -13.13
C TYR A 12 18.61 -4.36 -13.12
N GLN A 13 19.33 -4.22 -14.23
CA GLN A 13 20.43 -3.27 -14.42
C GLN A 13 19.98 -1.83 -14.74
N MET A 14 18.70 -1.59 -15.00
CA MET A 14 18.18 -0.23 -15.23
C MET A 14 18.34 0.65 -13.98
N SER A 15 18.39 1.96 -14.19
CA SER A 15 18.48 2.95 -13.11
C SER A 15 17.58 4.16 -13.38
N GLY A 16 17.33 4.97 -12.36
CA GLY A 16 16.56 6.21 -12.49
C GLY A 16 15.09 5.96 -12.88
N SER A 17 14.57 6.77 -13.81
CA SER A 17 13.19 6.67 -14.30
C SER A 17 12.88 5.31 -14.91
N ASP A 18 13.84 4.70 -15.58
CA ASP A 18 13.61 3.47 -16.35
C ASP A 18 13.40 2.26 -15.44
N LYS A 19 13.95 2.30 -14.22
CA LYS A 19 13.69 1.31 -13.16
C LYS A 19 12.37 1.54 -12.44
N ALA A 20 11.82 2.76 -12.49
CA ALA A 20 10.64 3.14 -11.71
C ALA A 20 9.37 2.39 -12.13
N ASP A 21 9.31 1.94 -13.38
CA ASP A 21 8.21 1.13 -13.92
C ASP A 21 8.21 -0.31 -13.37
N GLY A 22 9.31 -0.74 -12.72
CA GLY A 22 9.45 -2.06 -12.14
C GLY A 22 9.74 -3.15 -13.18
N TYR A 23 9.39 -4.39 -12.84
CA TYR A 23 9.61 -5.54 -13.71
C TYR A 23 8.37 -5.82 -14.57
N GLY A 24 8.58 -6.38 -15.76
CA GLY A 24 7.49 -6.89 -16.58
C GLY A 24 7.10 -8.31 -16.16
N LYS A 25 5.81 -8.65 -16.16
CA LYS A 25 5.37 -10.05 -15.95
C LYS A 25 6.02 -11.01 -16.95
N ASP A 26 6.22 -10.57 -18.18
CA ASP A 26 6.85 -11.35 -19.25
C ASP A 26 8.31 -11.70 -18.94
N ALA A 27 9.01 -10.86 -18.17
CA ALA A 27 10.38 -11.11 -17.74
C ALA A 27 10.48 -12.23 -16.69
N LEU A 28 9.35 -12.61 -16.06
CA LEU A 28 9.30 -13.61 -14.99
C LEU A 28 8.58 -14.89 -15.43
N ALA A 29 7.60 -14.80 -16.34
CA ALA A 29 6.76 -15.93 -16.74
C ALA A 29 7.50 -17.03 -17.52
N GLY A 30 8.58 -16.69 -18.23
CA GLY A 30 9.33 -17.62 -19.08
C GLY A 30 10.58 -18.24 -18.44
N LEU A 31 10.81 -18.02 -17.15
CA LEU A 31 12.02 -18.47 -16.45
C LEU A 31 12.00 -19.98 -16.19
N THR A 32 13.15 -20.64 -16.30
CA THR A 32 13.32 -22.01 -15.80
C THR A 32 13.34 -22.05 -14.26
N SER A 33 13.22 -23.24 -13.66
CA SER A 33 13.29 -23.37 -12.20
C SER A 33 14.63 -22.92 -11.60
N GLU A 34 15.75 -23.10 -12.31
CA GLU A 34 17.06 -22.59 -11.90
C GLU A 34 17.09 -21.06 -11.98
N GLU A 35 16.60 -20.49 -13.08
CA GLU A 35 16.55 -19.04 -13.29
C GLU A 35 15.62 -18.35 -12.28
N GLN A 36 14.47 -18.95 -11.95
CA GLN A 36 13.57 -18.44 -10.92
C GLN A 36 14.27 -18.32 -9.57
N LYS A 37 15.11 -19.29 -9.19
CA LYS A 37 15.88 -19.23 -7.93
C LYS A 37 16.89 -18.09 -7.94
N GLU A 38 17.58 -17.90 -9.05
CA GLU A 38 18.56 -16.83 -9.22
C GLU A 38 17.89 -15.46 -9.19
N VAL A 39 16.83 -15.28 -9.98
CA VAL A 39 16.02 -14.06 -10.03
C VAL A 39 15.42 -13.75 -8.65
N PHE A 40 14.90 -14.75 -7.94
CA PHE A 40 14.38 -14.56 -6.58
C PHE A 40 15.46 -13.98 -5.65
N ASN A 41 16.68 -14.53 -5.68
CA ASN A 41 17.78 -14.04 -4.85
C ASN A 41 18.21 -12.62 -5.22
N LEU A 42 18.20 -12.27 -6.51
CA LEU A 42 18.47 -10.90 -6.96
C LEU A 42 17.40 -9.92 -6.45
N LEU A 43 16.13 -10.29 -6.55
CA LEU A 43 15.01 -9.49 -6.06
C LEU A 43 15.07 -9.26 -4.54
N LEU A 44 15.61 -10.19 -3.75
CA LEU A 44 15.80 -9.98 -2.29
C LEU A 44 16.65 -8.75 -1.97
N THR A 45 17.60 -8.40 -2.85
CA THR A 45 18.50 -7.24 -2.65
C THR A 45 17.79 -5.89 -2.83
N GLU A 46 16.59 -5.90 -3.42
CA GLU A 46 15.81 -4.70 -3.75
C GLU A 46 14.56 -4.53 -2.86
N LEU A 47 14.46 -5.34 -1.79
CA LEU A 47 13.38 -5.19 -0.83
C LEU A 47 13.38 -3.78 -0.21
N PRO A 48 12.20 -3.19 0.05
CA PRO A 48 10.87 -3.76 -0.13
C PRO A 48 10.24 -3.53 -1.53
N PHE A 49 10.95 -2.94 -2.49
CA PHE A 49 10.37 -2.55 -3.78
C PHE A 49 10.01 -3.73 -4.68
N SER A 50 10.76 -4.83 -4.55
CA SER A 50 10.62 -6.06 -5.34
C SER A 50 9.60 -7.06 -4.80
N VAL A 51 8.93 -6.77 -3.68
CA VAL A 51 8.13 -7.78 -2.95
C VAL A 51 7.02 -8.41 -3.81
N GLU A 52 6.35 -7.63 -4.67
CA GLU A 52 5.33 -8.14 -5.60
C GLU A 52 5.86 -9.27 -6.48
N TRP A 53 7.09 -9.10 -6.98
CA TRP A 53 7.73 -10.04 -7.89
C TRP A 53 8.23 -11.29 -7.17
N LEU A 54 8.61 -11.18 -5.90
CA LEU A 54 8.88 -12.35 -5.07
C LEU A 54 7.62 -13.21 -4.93
N PHE A 55 6.48 -12.59 -4.61
CA PHE A 55 5.19 -13.29 -4.50
C PHE A 55 4.73 -13.89 -5.84
N PHE A 56 5.04 -13.23 -6.96
CA PHE A 56 4.77 -13.75 -8.29
C PHE A 56 5.58 -15.03 -8.60
N LEU A 57 6.85 -15.08 -8.19
CA LEU A 57 7.74 -16.22 -8.47
C LEU A 57 7.50 -17.41 -7.53
N ASP A 58 7.43 -17.15 -6.24
CA ASP A 58 7.28 -18.17 -5.20
C ASP A 58 6.58 -17.56 -3.98
N ALA A 59 5.26 -17.69 -3.93
CA ALA A 59 4.44 -17.07 -2.89
C ALA A 59 4.75 -17.61 -1.48
N GLU A 60 5.12 -18.89 -1.34
CA GLU A 60 5.41 -19.49 -0.04
C GLU A 60 6.73 -18.94 0.52
N LYS A 61 7.79 -18.96 -0.30
CA LYS A 61 9.09 -18.41 0.09
C LYS A 61 9.03 -16.90 0.27
N ALA A 62 8.31 -16.19 -0.60
CA ALA A 62 8.11 -14.74 -0.49
C ALA A 62 7.38 -14.37 0.81
N LEU A 63 6.37 -15.15 1.22
CA LEU A 63 5.67 -14.92 2.47
C LEU A 63 6.60 -15.03 3.68
N ALA A 64 7.44 -16.07 3.72
CA ALA A 64 8.41 -16.25 4.80
C ALA A 64 9.38 -15.06 4.91
N VAL A 65 9.95 -14.65 3.78
CA VAL A 65 10.85 -13.49 3.68
C VAL A 65 10.13 -12.19 4.07
N ALA A 66 8.93 -11.94 3.54
CA ALA A 66 8.18 -10.72 3.81
C ALA A 66 7.89 -10.59 5.31
N LYS A 67 7.50 -11.67 6.00
CA LYS A 67 7.28 -11.68 7.45
C LYS A 67 8.56 -11.39 8.24
N GLU A 68 9.69 -11.96 7.84
CA GLU A 68 10.98 -11.71 8.48
C GLU A 68 11.38 -10.23 8.39
N TYR A 69 11.34 -9.67 7.18
CA TYR A 69 11.73 -8.28 6.95
C TYR A 69 10.71 -7.28 7.51
N GLU A 70 9.42 -7.60 7.48
CA GLU A 70 8.38 -6.80 8.14
C GLU A 70 8.68 -6.68 9.63
N ALA A 71 8.87 -7.80 10.32
CA ALA A 71 9.16 -7.82 11.76
C ALA A 71 10.44 -7.04 12.11
N LYS A 72 11.45 -7.08 11.24
CA LYS A 72 12.72 -6.36 11.41
C LYS A 72 12.61 -4.86 11.23
N TRP A 73 11.73 -4.40 10.33
CA TRP A 73 11.67 -3.01 9.90
C TRP A 73 10.48 -2.24 10.45
N ARG A 74 9.56 -2.87 11.20
CA ARG A 74 8.42 -2.19 11.83
C ARG A 74 8.82 -0.88 12.50
N CYS A 75 7.94 0.11 12.35
CA CYS A 75 8.11 1.47 12.86
C CYS A 75 9.31 2.25 12.29
N ASP A 76 10.03 1.74 11.29
CA ASP A 76 11.05 2.49 10.56
C ASP A 76 10.36 3.45 9.56
N GLY A 77 10.33 4.74 9.94
CA GLY A 77 9.62 5.78 9.23
C GLY A 77 10.10 6.09 7.82
N ASP A 78 11.31 5.67 7.45
CA ASP A 78 11.93 5.90 6.14
C ASP A 78 11.83 4.66 5.22
N ARG A 79 11.42 3.51 5.76
CA ARG A 79 11.25 2.27 4.99
C ARG A 79 9.84 2.12 4.48
N HIS A 80 9.69 1.48 3.32
CA HIS A 80 8.37 1.22 2.75
C HIS A 80 7.78 -0.09 3.30
N VAL A 81 7.75 -0.24 4.64
CA VAL A 81 7.32 -1.47 5.33
C VAL A 81 5.87 -1.82 4.99
N TYR A 82 5.03 -0.81 4.79
CA TYR A 82 3.65 -0.96 4.32
C TYR A 82 3.54 -1.81 3.05
N LYS A 83 4.56 -1.84 2.16
CA LYS A 83 4.55 -2.70 0.96
C LYS A 83 4.56 -4.17 1.36
N LEU A 84 5.43 -4.55 2.31
CA LEU A 84 5.51 -5.93 2.80
C LEU A 84 4.19 -6.32 3.45
N GLN A 85 3.69 -5.47 4.35
CA GLN A 85 2.43 -5.70 5.06
C GLN A 85 1.24 -5.83 4.11
N GLN A 86 1.11 -4.92 3.13
CA GLN A 86 0.06 -4.96 2.11
C GLN A 86 0.07 -6.29 1.34
N HIS A 87 1.23 -6.73 0.85
CA HIS A 87 1.34 -8.00 0.11
C HIS A 87 1.05 -9.21 1.01
N ILE A 88 1.50 -9.21 2.28
CA ILE A 88 1.15 -10.28 3.22
C ILE A 88 -0.38 -10.38 3.36
N VAL A 89 -1.08 -9.26 3.59
CA VAL A 89 -2.55 -9.26 3.70
C VAL A 89 -3.20 -9.75 2.42
N GLN A 90 -2.77 -9.27 1.25
CA GLN A 90 -3.35 -9.64 -0.04
C GLN A 90 -3.22 -11.13 -0.35
N HIS A 91 -2.12 -11.77 0.08
CA HIS A 91 -1.88 -13.19 -0.18
C HIS A 91 -2.41 -14.14 0.91
N THR A 92 -2.60 -13.66 2.14
CA THR A 92 -2.98 -14.53 3.28
C THR A 92 -4.33 -14.21 3.89
N GLY A 93 -4.85 -13.00 3.69
CA GLY A 93 -6.01 -12.48 4.42
C GLY A 93 -5.73 -12.22 5.92
N ASP A 94 -4.47 -12.26 6.36
CA ASP A 94 -4.13 -12.06 7.77
C ASP A 94 -4.20 -10.58 8.16
N TRP A 95 -5.34 -10.22 8.75
CA TRP A 95 -5.67 -8.86 9.19
C TRP A 95 -4.72 -8.27 10.22
N VAL A 96 -3.92 -9.09 10.91
CA VAL A 96 -2.91 -8.58 11.84
C VAL A 96 -1.94 -7.64 11.10
N TYR A 97 -1.57 -7.94 9.85
CA TYR A 97 -0.66 -7.09 9.09
C TYR A 97 -1.32 -5.79 8.60
N GLN A 98 -2.64 -5.77 8.41
CA GLN A 98 -3.37 -4.52 8.17
C GLN A 98 -3.38 -3.64 9.43
N GLN A 99 -3.63 -4.25 10.59
CA GLN A 99 -3.55 -3.54 11.86
C GLN A 99 -2.15 -2.97 12.11
N ARG A 100 -1.09 -3.72 11.77
CA ARG A 100 0.29 -3.22 11.87
C ARG A 100 0.59 -2.06 10.92
N MET A 101 0.03 -2.03 9.71
CA MET A 101 0.14 -0.84 8.83
C MET A 101 -0.44 0.41 9.50
N ILE A 102 -1.57 0.27 10.18
CA ILE A 102 -2.24 1.36 10.91
C ILE A 102 -1.39 1.81 12.11
N GLU A 103 -0.86 0.86 12.89
CA GLU A 103 0.03 1.14 14.03
C GLU A 103 1.34 1.82 13.62
N ASP A 104 1.90 1.42 12.48
CA ASP A 104 3.15 1.96 11.97
C ASP A 104 2.95 3.37 11.36
N TYR A 105 1.72 3.74 10.97
CA TYR A 105 1.39 5.00 10.29
C TYR A 105 2.03 6.26 10.91
N PRO A 106 1.94 6.51 12.23
CA PRO A 106 2.48 7.73 12.85
C PRO A 106 4.00 7.89 12.67
N HIS A 107 4.71 6.79 12.43
CA HIS A 107 6.17 6.77 12.26
C HIS A 107 6.59 7.19 10.86
N TYR A 108 5.73 7.04 9.84
CA TYR A 108 6.09 7.40 8.47
C TYR A 108 6.31 8.91 8.30
N VAL A 109 7.30 9.26 7.49
CA VAL A 109 7.65 10.65 7.18
C VAL A 109 7.41 10.98 5.71
N GLY A 110 7.08 12.25 5.45
CA GLY A 110 6.92 12.80 4.11
C GLY A 110 5.95 11.98 3.24
N ARG A 111 6.41 11.62 2.03
CA ARG A 111 5.58 10.90 1.04
C ARG A 111 5.12 9.52 1.53
N LEU A 112 5.79 8.91 2.49
CA LEU A 112 5.43 7.57 2.97
C LEU A 112 4.09 7.55 3.71
N ARG A 113 3.69 8.65 4.36
CA ARG A 113 2.35 8.77 4.98
C ARG A 113 1.24 8.57 3.96
N LEU A 114 1.33 9.29 2.83
CA LEU A 114 0.38 9.17 1.73
C LEU A 114 0.29 7.72 1.21
N LEU A 115 1.45 7.08 1.04
CA LEU A 115 1.52 5.73 0.48
C LEU A 115 1.04 4.66 1.47
N ALA A 116 1.24 4.87 2.78
CA ALA A 116 0.70 4.00 3.81
C ALA A 116 -0.85 4.06 3.86
N ILE A 117 -1.44 5.25 3.71
CA ILE A 117 -2.91 5.40 3.57
C ILE A 117 -3.41 4.61 2.35
N ASP A 118 -2.72 4.72 1.21
CA ASP A 118 -3.06 3.94 0.02
C ASP A 118 -2.95 2.43 0.25
N ALA A 119 -1.92 1.99 0.98
CA ALA A 119 -1.69 0.58 1.26
C ALA A 119 -2.77 -0.02 2.15
N VAL A 120 -3.19 0.70 3.20
CA VAL A 120 -4.31 0.28 4.05
C VAL A 120 -5.60 0.16 3.24
N HIS A 121 -5.92 1.15 2.40
CA HIS A 121 -7.12 1.09 1.55
C HIS A 121 -7.07 0.01 0.45
N ARG A 122 -5.87 -0.40 -0.02
CA ARG A 122 -5.70 -1.50 -0.99
C ARG A 122 -5.79 -2.90 -0.39
N THR A 123 -5.99 -3.00 0.92
CA THR A 123 -6.37 -4.24 1.59
C THR A 123 -7.87 -4.24 1.82
N PRO A 124 -8.53 -5.41 1.97
CA PRO A 124 -9.98 -5.40 1.98
C PRO A 124 -10.53 -4.59 3.16
N ALA A 125 -11.56 -3.77 2.89
CA ALA A 125 -12.06 -2.78 3.83
C ALA A 125 -12.75 -3.45 5.03
N ASN A 126 -12.53 -2.92 6.22
CA ASN A 126 -13.23 -3.29 7.44
C ASN A 126 -13.39 -2.08 8.37
N ALA A 127 -13.99 -2.29 9.54
CA ALA A 127 -14.22 -1.23 10.52
C ALA A 127 -12.92 -0.53 10.97
N ALA A 128 -11.80 -1.26 11.04
CA ALA A 128 -10.51 -0.67 11.42
C ALA A 128 -9.96 0.24 10.30
N THR A 129 -10.17 -0.11 9.03
CA THR A 129 -9.86 0.77 7.89
C THR A 129 -10.61 2.10 7.99
N MET A 130 -11.92 2.06 8.22
CA MET A 130 -12.76 3.26 8.32
C MET A 130 -12.33 4.14 9.50
N ALA A 131 -12.16 3.54 10.69
CA ALA A 131 -11.71 4.25 11.88
C ALA A 131 -10.31 4.88 11.70
N PHE A 132 -9.41 4.17 11.01
CA PHE A 132 -8.10 4.71 10.66
C PHE A 132 -8.21 5.93 9.75
N LEU A 133 -9.00 5.86 8.68
CA LEU A 133 -9.19 6.98 7.75
C LEU A 133 -9.79 8.20 8.45
N GLU A 134 -10.79 8.00 9.31
CA GLU A 134 -11.38 9.07 10.13
C GLU A 134 -10.36 9.70 11.07
N GLN A 135 -9.56 8.88 11.76
CA GLN A 135 -8.50 9.35 12.64
C GLN A 135 -7.46 10.19 11.88
N VAL A 136 -7.05 9.74 10.69
CA VAL A 136 -6.16 10.50 9.81
C VAL A 136 -6.81 11.83 9.41
N ILE A 137 -8.08 11.84 9.03
CA ILE A 137 -8.81 13.07 8.64
C ILE A 137 -8.87 14.07 9.80
N LEU A 138 -8.99 13.60 11.04
CA LEU A 138 -9.05 14.45 12.22
C LEU A 138 -7.69 15.03 12.62
N THR A 139 -6.59 14.31 12.39
CA THR A 139 -5.29 14.62 13.02
C THR A 139 -4.15 14.93 12.06
N GLU A 140 -4.28 14.58 10.77
CA GLU A 140 -3.21 14.77 9.80
C GLU A 140 -3.04 16.24 9.42
N THR A 141 -1.79 16.67 9.32
CA THR A 141 -1.40 18.03 8.96
C THR A 141 -0.86 18.14 7.53
N ASP A 142 -0.40 17.04 6.93
CA ASP A 142 -0.08 17.00 5.51
C ASP A 142 -1.36 16.98 4.67
N GLU A 143 -1.61 18.08 3.94
CA GLU A 143 -2.82 18.25 3.11
C GLU A 143 -2.99 17.14 2.06
N ARG A 144 -1.90 16.56 1.54
CA ARG A 144 -1.96 15.49 0.53
C ARG A 144 -2.40 14.18 1.17
N ALA A 145 -1.89 13.87 2.36
CA ALA A 145 -2.30 12.70 3.14
C ALA A 145 -3.78 12.85 3.57
N LEU A 146 -4.18 14.01 4.09
CA LEU A 146 -5.57 14.33 4.41
C LEU A 146 -6.49 14.14 3.20
N ALA A 147 -6.14 14.73 2.05
CA ALA A 147 -6.94 14.60 0.83
C ALA A 147 -7.03 13.15 0.33
N ARG A 148 -6.02 12.32 0.59
CA ARG A 148 -6.06 10.89 0.25
C ARG A 148 -7.01 10.14 1.17
N ALA A 149 -6.93 10.36 2.48
CA ALA A 149 -7.82 9.73 3.45
C ALA A 149 -9.30 10.09 3.18
N CYS A 150 -9.61 11.35 2.89
CA CYS A 150 -10.97 11.76 2.53
C CYS A 150 -11.50 11.01 1.29
N ARG A 151 -10.69 10.90 0.23
CA ARG A 151 -11.11 10.23 -1.01
C ARG A 151 -11.37 8.75 -0.79
N HIS A 152 -10.52 8.08 -0.01
CA HIS A 152 -10.67 6.66 0.30
C HIS A 152 -11.90 6.42 1.17
N LEU A 153 -12.12 7.25 2.20
CA LEU A 153 -13.30 7.13 3.07
C LEU A 153 -14.61 7.26 2.26
N LEU A 154 -14.69 8.24 1.36
CA LEU A 154 -15.86 8.42 0.49
C LEU A 154 -16.00 7.29 -0.53
N GLY A 155 -14.89 6.76 -1.04
CA GLY A 155 -14.87 5.62 -1.94
C GLY A 155 -15.37 4.34 -1.27
N ASP A 156 -14.91 4.07 -0.05
CA ASP A 156 -15.33 2.93 0.78
C ASP A 156 -16.82 3.06 1.19
N ALA A 157 -17.33 4.28 1.31
CA ALA A 157 -18.76 4.57 1.47
C ALA A 157 -19.60 4.47 0.17
N GLY A 158 -18.99 4.08 -0.96
CA GLY A 158 -19.68 3.89 -2.23
C GLY A 158 -20.08 5.18 -2.96
N LEU A 159 -19.54 6.34 -2.57
CA LEU A 159 -19.87 7.62 -3.19
C LEU A 159 -19.11 7.82 -4.51
N SER A 160 -19.85 8.11 -5.58
CA SER A 160 -19.25 8.44 -6.88
C SER A 160 -18.54 9.80 -6.82
N PRO A 161 -17.27 9.91 -7.28
CA PRO A 161 -16.51 11.17 -7.30
C PRO A 161 -17.20 12.33 -8.05
N ASN A 162 -18.10 12.00 -8.99
CA ASN A 162 -18.81 12.97 -9.81
C ASN A 162 -20.15 13.42 -9.21
N SER A 163 -20.53 12.92 -8.04
CA SER A 163 -21.79 13.29 -7.38
C SER A 163 -21.66 14.57 -6.55
N ASP A 164 -22.73 15.36 -6.49
CA ASP A 164 -22.79 16.57 -5.65
C ASP A 164 -22.57 16.22 -4.16
N ASN A 165 -23.09 15.07 -3.73
CA ASN A 165 -22.89 14.55 -2.37
C ASN A 165 -21.41 14.29 -2.07
N TYR A 166 -20.68 13.69 -3.01
CA TYR A 166 -19.25 13.48 -2.86
C TYR A 166 -18.50 14.79 -2.70
N GLN A 167 -18.76 15.78 -3.57
CA GLN A 167 -18.07 17.06 -3.52
C GLN A 167 -18.38 17.83 -2.23
N ARG A 168 -19.64 17.82 -1.79
CA ARG A 168 -20.07 18.42 -0.52
C ARG A 168 -19.39 17.75 0.67
N LEU A 169 -19.43 16.42 0.76
CA LEU A 169 -18.81 15.69 1.87
C LEU A 169 -17.29 15.83 1.86
N LEU A 170 -16.65 15.81 0.69
CA LEU A 170 -15.20 16.06 0.56
C LEU A 170 -14.82 17.43 1.13
N ASN A 171 -15.59 18.47 0.84
CA ASN A 171 -15.37 19.81 1.40
C ASN A 171 -15.56 19.82 2.92
N SER A 172 -16.60 19.16 3.44
CA SER A 172 -16.83 19.05 4.88
C SER A 172 -15.69 18.32 5.60
N LEU A 173 -15.20 17.21 5.04
CA LEU A 173 -14.09 16.42 5.60
C LEU A 173 -12.76 17.20 5.61
N ARG A 174 -12.59 18.14 4.67
CA ARG A 174 -11.39 18.99 4.55
C ARG A 174 -11.51 20.33 5.29
N SER A 175 -12.63 20.60 5.93
CA SER A 175 -12.84 21.81 6.76
C SER A 175 -11.92 21.82 7.98
N ASP A 176 -11.47 22.98 8.45
CA ASP A 176 -10.71 23.09 9.71
C ASP A 176 -11.58 22.83 10.95
N SER A 177 -12.91 22.86 10.79
CA SER A 177 -13.87 22.63 11.89
C SER A 177 -14.01 21.14 12.19
N ILE A 178 -13.56 20.73 13.38
CA ILE A 178 -13.78 19.37 13.90
C ILE A 178 -15.28 19.03 13.91
N ALA A 179 -16.14 19.95 14.32
CA ALA A 179 -17.59 19.73 14.33
C ALA A 179 -18.15 19.43 12.92
N THR A 180 -17.62 20.12 11.89
CA THR A 180 -18.01 19.87 10.50
C THR A 180 -17.53 18.50 10.01
N LYS A 181 -16.30 18.10 10.37
CA LYS A 181 -15.78 16.75 10.06
C LYS A 181 -16.64 15.65 10.70
N LEU A 182 -16.95 15.79 12.00
CA LEU A 182 -17.76 14.81 12.74
C LEU A 182 -19.19 14.69 12.20
N ALA A 183 -19.80 15.81 11.78
CA ALA A 183 -21.10 15.79 11.11
C ALA A 183 -21.04 15.02 9.78
N ALA A 184 -19.96 15.20 9.00
CA ALA A 184 -19.76 14.47 7.76
C ALA A 184 -19.57 12.96 7.99
N PHE A 185 -18.82 12.55 9.03
CA PHE A 185 -18.70 11.14 9.39
C PHE A 185 -20.06 10.52 9.75
N THR A 186 -20.86 11.23 10.56
CA THR A 186 -22.21 10.77 10.94
C THR A 186 -23.07 10.53 9.70
N GLU A 187 -23.00 11.41 8.71
CA GLU A 187 -23.71 11.25 7.44
C GLU A 187 -23.19 10.05 6.64
N ILE A 188 -21.87 9.89 6.54
CA ILE A 188 -21.23 8.77 5.82
C ILE A 188 -21.62 7.43 6.43
N HIS A 189 -21.62 7.30 7.75
CA HIS A 189 -22.08 6.08 8.44
C HIS A 189 -23.56 5.77 8.21
N GLY A 190 -24.38 6.78 7.89
CA GLY A 190 -25.77 6.58 7.51
C GLY A 190 -25.96 6.00 6.11
N LEU A 191 -24.90 5.93 5.29
CA LEU A 191 -24.92 5.41 3.92
C LEU A 191 -24.45 3.96 3.82
N THR A 192 -23.65 3.49 4.78
CA THR A 192 -23.04 2.15 4.83
C THR A 192 -23.88 1.18 5.64
#